data_AF-A0A2H0Q3P4-F1
#
_entry.id   AF-A0A2H0Q3P4-F1
#
_cell.length_a   1.000
_cell.length_b   1.000
_cell.length_c   1.000
_cell.angle_alpha   90.00
_cell.angle_beta   90.00
_cell.angle_gamma   90.00
#
_symmetry.space_group_name_H-M   'P 1'
#
loop_
_entity.id
_entity.type
_entity.pdbx_description
1 polymer ?
#
loop_
_entity_poly.entity_id
_entity_poly.type
_entity_poly.pdbx_seq_one_letter_code
_entity_poly.pdbx_strand_id
1 'polypeptide(L)'
;MLKWTNTSKDDQKRLKAITILLDNDERLVRFLFHSTKSQLSTTPEILKAKMKCFSSGEQVLLLIAMDIWGTYGGIHFDDLYTNLSPNSFKNCITALAFIKNNLYR
;
A
#
# COMPACT_ATOMS: atom_id res chain seq x y z
N MET A 1 -14.19 -2.81 -3.69
CA MET A 1 -13.69 -4.19 -3.84
C MET A 1 -13.11 -4.47 -5.25
N LEU A 2 -11.84 -4.90 -5.32
CA LEU A 2 -11.15 -5.27 -6.56
C LEU A 2 -11.64 -6.66 -7.04
N LYS A 3 -11.75 -6.87 -8.35
CA LYS A 3 -12.23 -8.11 -8.98
C LYS A 3 -11.17 -8.68 -9.93
N TRP A 4 -9.99 -8.94 -9.39
CA TRP A 4 -8.88 -9.46 -10.18
C TRP A 4 -9.13 -10.89 -10.66
N THR A 5 -8.76 -11.17 -11.90
CA THR A 5 -8.74 -12.53 -12.45
C THR A 5 -7.31 -13.07 -12.47
N ASN A 6 -7.12 -14.35 -12.14
CA ASN A 6 -5.82 -15.06 -12.19
C ASN A 6 -4.69 -14.40 -11.37
N THR A 7 -4.98 -13.88 -10.18
CA THR A 7 -3.99 -13.31 -9.26
C THR A 7 -3.09 -14.38 -8.66
N SER A 8 -1.77 -14.14 -8.62
CA SER A 8 -0.81 -15.03 -7.94
C SER A 8 -1.04 -15.07 -6.42
N LYS A 9 -0.60 -16.13 -5.74
CA LYS A 9 -0.70 -16.21 -4.27
C LYS A 9 0.07 -15.08 -3.58
N ASP A 10 1.20 -14.66 -4.14
CA ASP A 10 2.02 -13.61 -3.55
C ASP A 10 1.39 -12.22 -3.74
N ASP A 11 0.77 -11.97 -4.88
CA ASP A 11 -0.01 -10.74 -5.10
C ASP A 11 -1.20 -10.65 -4.15
N GLN A 12 -1.88 -11.77 -3.88
CA GLN A 12 -2.95 -11.82 -2.86
C GLN A 12 -2.43 -11.48 -1.47
N LYS A 13 -1.24 -11.99 -1.09
CA LYS A 13 -0.61 -11.66 0.20
C LYS A 13 -0.19 -10.20 0.27
N ARG A 14 0.40 -9.65 -0.81
CA ARG A 14 0.76 -8.22 -0.90
C ARG A 14 -0.48 -7.34 -0.77
N LEU A 15 -1.54 -7.65 -1.51
CA LEU A 15 -2.81 -6.91 -1.40
C LEU A 15 -3.39 -6.97 0.01
N LYS A 16 -3.31 -8.14 0.67
CA LYS A 16 -3.76 -8.28 2.07
C LYS A 16 -2.94 -7.41 3.03
N ALA A 17 -1.61 -7.40 2.90
CA ALA A 17 -0.75 -6.51 3.68
C ALA A 17 -1.11 -5.03 3.47
N ILE A 18 -1.32 -4.63 2.22
CA ILE A 18 -1.71 -3.25 1.86
C ILE A 18 -3.08 -2.92 2.44
N THR A 19 -4.03 -3.85 2.41
CA THR A 19 -5.36 -3.63 3.00
C THR A 19 -5.28 -3.43 4.51
N ILE A 20 -4.41 -4.17 5.21
CA ILE A 20 -4.13 -3.97 6.65
C ILE A 20 -3.51 -2.59 6.89
N LEU A 21 -2.49 -2.23 6.10
CA LEU A 21 -1.81 -0.93 6.20
C LEU A 21 -2.79 0.24 6.06
N LEU A 22 -3.69 0.15 5.08
CA LEU A 22 -4.66 1.19 4.75
C LEU A 22 -5.95 1.11 5.58
N ASP A 23 -5.99 0.27 6.62
CA ASP A 23 -7.16 0.06 7.49
C ASP A 23 -8.46 -0.24 6.73
N ASN A 24 -8.37 -1.01 5.66
CA ASN A 24 -9.47 -1.31 4.74
C ASN A 24 -10.09 -0.07 4.05
N ASP A 25 -9.40 1.08 3.99
CA ASP A 25 -9.85 2.25 3.22
C ASP A 25 -9.90 1.90 1.72
N GLU A 26 -11.11 1.59 1.24
CA GLU A 26 -11.34 1.22 -0.15
C GLU A 26 -10.97 2.33 -1.14
N ARG A 27 -11.05 3.61 -0.76
CA ARG A 27 -10.70 4.71 -1.66
C ARG A 27 -9.21 4.68 -1.96
N LEU A 28 -8.37 4.45 -0.96
CA LEU A 28 -6.90 4.35 -1.13
C LEU A 28 -6.52 3.09 -1.91
N VAL A 29 -7.16 1.95 -1.61
CA VAL A 29 -6.93 0.70 -2.35
C VAL A 29 -7.32 0.84 -3.83
N ARG A 30 -8.49 1.43 -4.12
CA ARG A 30 -8.96 1.67 -5.51
C ARG A 30 -8.12 2.71 -6.24
N PHE A 31 -7.53 3.66 -5.53
CA PHE A 31 -6.60 4.61 -6.13
C PHE A 31 -5.34 3.89 -6.65
N LEU A 32 -4.78 2.98 -5.85
CA LEU A 32 -3.54 2.27 -6.19
C LEU A 32 -3.69 1.26 -7.33
N PHE A 33 -4.81 0.54 -7.40
CA PHE A 33 -4.90 -0.69 -8.19
C PHE A 33 -5.91 -0.66 -9.33
N HIS A 34 -5.61 -1.38 -10.41
CA HIS A 34 -6.57 -1.63 -11.48
C HIS A 34 -7.72 -2.49 -10.95
N SER A 35 -8.96 -2.22 -11.36
CA SER A 35 -10.15 -2.89 -10.81
C SER A 35 -10.21 -4.40 -11.12
N THR A 36 -9.68 -4.82 -12.28
CA THR A 36 -9.76 -6.21 -12.77
C THR A 36 -8.42 -6.91 -12.98
N LYS A 37 -7.29 -6.21 -12.78
CA LYS A 37 -5.95 -6.76 -13.02
C LYS A 37 -5.08 -6.56 -11.79
N SER A 38 -4.28 -7.59 -11.46
CA SER A 38 -3.30 -7.58 -10.37
C SER A 38 -2.10 -6.67 -10.72
N GLN A 39 -2.33 -5.37 -10.80
CA GLN A 39 -1.33 -4.36 -11.12
C GLN A 39 -1.77 -2.98 -10.62
N LEU A 40 -0.80 -2.06 -10.53
CA LEU A 40 -1.09 -0.66 -10.26
C LEU A 40 -2.06 -0.09 -11.31
N SER A 41 -2.90 0.85 -10.91
CA SER A 41 -3.89 1.50 -11.79
C SER A 41 -3.23 2.28 -12.92
N THR A 42 -2.00 2.76 -12.68
CA THR A 42 -1.15 3.48 -13.62
C THR A 42 0.32 3.35 -13.19
N THR A 43 1.24 4.07 -13.84
CA THR A 43 2.67 4.00 -13.49
C THR A 43 2.93 4.60 -12.10
N PRO A 44 3.98 4.15 -11.39
CA PRO A 44 4.36 4.70 -10.10
C PRO A 44 4.52 6.23 -10.10
N GLU A 45 5.09 6.81 -11.15
CA GLU A 45 5.34 8.24 -11.27
C GLU A 45 4.03 9.03 -11.35
N ILE A 46 3.06 8.52 -12.11
CA ILE A 46 1.73 9.12 -12.24
C ILE A 46 0.96 8.99 -10.93
N LEU A 47 1.07 7.85 -10.24
CA LEU A 47 0.47 7.69 -8.90
C LEU A 47 1.02 8.72 -7.93
N LYS A 48 2.35 8.84 -7.82
CA LYS A 48 3.01 9.84 -6.96
C LYS A 48 2.58 11.27 -7.28
N ALA A 49 2.46 11.62 -8.56
CA ALA A 49 1.98 12.94 -8.96
C ALA A 49 0.53 13.20 -8.53
N LYS A 50 -0.34 12.18 -8.62
CA LYS A 50 -1.75 12.26 -8.23
C LYS A 50 -1.98 12.22 -6.71
N MET A 51 -1.01 11.74 -5.93
CA MET A 51 -1.12 11.67 -4.46
C MET A 51 -1.31 13.03 -3.78
N LYS A 52 -1.00 14.13 -4.48
CA LYS A 52 -1.15 15.51 -3.96
C LYS A 52 -2.57 15.85 -3.49
N CYS A 53 -3.59 15.10 -3.90
CA CYS A 53 -4.97 15.28 -3.44
C CYS A 53 -5.29 14.63 -2.08
N PHE A 54 -4.35 13.87 -1.51
CA PHE A 54 -4.48 13.23 -0.20
C PHE A 54 -3.71 14.00 0.88
N SER A 55 -4.05 13.78 2.15
CA SER A 55 -3.30 14.30 3.30
C SER A 55 -1.87 13.74 3.34
N SER A 56 -0.94 14.43 4.02
CA SER A 56 0.44 13.97 4.16
C SER A 56 0.55 12.54 4.73
N GLY A 57 -0.25 12.20 5.74
CA GLY A 57 -0.30 10.86 6.31
C GLY A 57 -0.78 9.80 5.31
N GLU A 58 -1.83 10.09 4.54
CA GLU A 58 -2.31 9.20 3.48
C GLU A 58 -1.28 9.05 2.35
N GLN A 59 -0.58 10.13 1.98
CA GLN A 59 0.49 10.07 0.99
C GLN A 59 1.60 9.12 1.43
N VAL A 60 2.03 9.19 2.70
CA VAL A 60 3.01 8.24 3.25
C VAL A 60 2.45 6.82 3.21
N LEU A 61 1.22 6.58 3.67
CA LEU A 61 0.60 5.25 3.60
C LEU A 61 0.55 4.68 2.17
N LEU A 62 0.19 5.51 1.18
CA LEU A 62 0.15 5.12 -0.23
C LEU A 62 1.54 4.80 -0.79
N LEU A 63 2.56 5.56 -0.39
CA LEU A 63 3.95 5.28 -0.76
C LEU A 63 4.43 3.94 -0.13
N ILE A 64 4.09 3.64 1.13
CA ILE A 64 4.43 2.36 1.78
C ILE A 64 3.72 1.23 1.02
N ALA A 65 2.44 1.42 0.71
CA ALA A 65 1.65 0.45 -0.04
C ALA A 65 2.26 0.16 -1.41
N MET A 66 2.78 1.20 -2.10
CA MET A 66 3.51 1.03 -3.33
C MET A 66 4.78 0.19 -3.12
N ASP A 67 5.61 0.49 -2.11
CA ASP A 67 6.82 -0.30 -1.79
C ASP A 67 6.52 -1.77 -1.47
N ILE A 68 5.42 -2.05 -0.77
CA ILE A 68 4.95 -3.42 -0.51
C ILE A 68 4.58 -4.14 -1.81
N TRP A 69 3.95 -3.41 -2.74
CA TRP A 69 3.54 -3.96 -4.03
C TRP A 69 4.74 -4.27 -4.93
N GLY A 70 5.69 -3.33 -4.99
CA GLY A 70 7.01 -3.47 -5.57
C GLY A 70 7.84 -2.26 -5.15
N THR A 71 9.16 -2.38 -5.06
CA THR A 71 10.06 -1.35 -4.52
C THR A 71 10.04 -0.04 -5.33
N TYR A 72 8.99 0.77 -5.14
CA TYR A 72 8.60 1.93 -5.94
C TYR A 72 8.26 3.16 -5.07
N GLY A 73 8.00 2.99 -3.79
CA GLY A 73 7.62 4.04 -2.84
C GLY A 73 8.81 4.92 -2.46
N GLY A 74 9.94 4.32 -2.08
CA GLY A 74 11.17 5.04 -1.73
C GLY A 74 11.05 5.81 -0.41
N ILE A 75 10.39 5.23 0.59
CA ILE A 75 10.14 5.88 1.88
C ILE A 75 11.36 5.90 2.79
N HIS A 76 11.52 7.01 3.52
CA HIS A 76 12.47 7.10 4.62
C HIS A 76 11.81 6.74 5.95
N PHE A 77 12.58 6.14 6.86
CA PHE A 77 12.07 5.73 8.18
C PHE A 77 11.47 6.90 8.96
N ASP A 78 12.03 8.10 8.78
CA ASP A 78 11.60 9.33 9.44
C ASP A 78 10.19 9.77 9.05
N ASP A 79 9.75 9.42 7.84
CA ASP A 79 8.39 9.69 7.38
C ASP A 79 7.35 8.94 8.20
N LEU A 80 7.72 7.77 8.76
CA LEU A 80 6.81 6.91 9.52
C LEU A 80 6.40 7.54 10.85
N TYR A 81 7.33 8.12 11.60
CA TYR A 81 7.00 8.70 12.91
C TYR A 81 6.63 10.19 12.84
N THR A 82 6.93 10.86 11.71
CA THR A 82 6.60 12.29 11.53
C THR A 82 5.19 12.49 10.97
N ASN A 83 4.77 11.66 10.01
CA ASN A 83 3.53 11.89 9.25
C ASN A 83 2.39 10.93 9.59
N LEU A 84 2.68 9.77 10.18
CA LEU A 84 1.63 8.81 10.52
C LEU A 84 1.03 9.13 11.89
N SER A 85 -0.31 9.05 11.97
CA SER A 85 -0.98 8.97 13.25
C SER A 85 -0.57 7.71 14.03
N PRO A 86 -0.72 7.66 15.36
CA PRO A 86 -0.41 6.45 16.14
C PRO A 86 -1.11 5.18 15.63
N ASN A 87 -2.37 5.30 15.19
CA ASN A 87 -3.11 4.17 14.63
C ASN A 87 -2.56 3.76 13.25
N SER A 88 -2.29 4.73 12.38
CA SER A 88 -1.69 4.48 11.06
C SER A 88 -0.30 3.85 11.19
N PHE A 89 0.50 4.28 12.17
CA PHE A 89 1.79 3.69 12.48
C PHE A 89 1.65 2.24 12.96
N LYS A 90 0.73 1.95 13.89
CA LYS A 90 0.44 0.58 14.33
C LYS A 90 0.03 -0.31 13.15
N ASN A 91 -0.82 0.18 12.26
CA ASN A 91 -1.25 -0.56 11.07
C ASN A 91 -0.09 -0.83 10.12
N CYS A 92 0.82 0.14 9.94
CA CYS A 92 2.07 -0.04 9.20
C CYS A 92 2.92 -1.18 9.78
N ILE A 93 3.21 -1.16 11.08
CA ILE A 93 3.99 -2.24 11.72
C ILE A 93 3.30 -3.60 11.58
N THR A 94 1.97 -3.63 11.73
CA THR A 94 1.17 -4.86 11.57
C THR A 94 1.26 -5.42 10.15
N ALA A 95 1.20 -4.56 9.13
CA ALA A 95 1.36 -4.95 7.74
C ALA A 95 2.77 -5.50 7.46
N LEU A 96 3.82 -4.85 7.97
CA LEU A 96 5.20 -5.32 7.84
C LEU A 96 5.41 -6.70 8.51
N ALA A 97 4.86 -6.90 9.70
CA ALA A 97 4.89 -8.19 10.38
C ALA A 97 4.17 -9.28 9.57
N PHE A 98 3.03 -8.96 8.96
CA PHE A 98 2.33 -9.88 8.05
C PHE A 98 3.22 -10.27 6.86
N ILE A 99 3.88 -9.31 6.21
CA ILE A 99 4.77 -9.57 5.07
C ILE A 99 5.90 -10.51 5.48
N LYS A 100 6.60 -10.22 6.58
CA LYS A 100 7.69 -11.06 7.09
C LYS A 100 7.26 -12.52 7.28
N ASN A 101 6.04 -12.74 7.78
CA ASN A 101 5.53 -14.08 8.09
C ASN A 101 5.00 -14.85 6.87
N ASN A 102 4.64 -14.17 5.79
CA ASN A 102 3.88 -14.79 4.69
C ASN A 102 4.55 -14.70 3.31
N LEU A 103 5.44 -13.74 3.07
CA LEU A 103 6.08 -13.51 1.76
C LEU A 103 7.55 -13.95 1.70
N TYR A 104 8.28 -13.95 2.82
CA TYR A 104 9.72 -14.24 2.87
C TYR A 104 10.07 -15.44 3.76
N ARG A 105 9.19 -16.44 3.84
CA ARG A 105 9.45 -17.71 4.53
C ARG A 105 10.10 -18.72 3.60
#